data_AF-A0A4R0K5X1-F1
#
_entry.id   AF-A0A4R0K5X1-F1
#
_cell.length_a   1.000
_cell.length_b   1.000
_cell.length_c   1.000
_cell.angle_alpha   90.00
_cell.angle_beta   90.00
_cell.angle_gamma   90.00
#
_symmetry.space_group_name_H-M   'P 1'
#
loop_
_entity.id
_entity.type
_entity.pdbx_description
1 polymer ?
#
loop_
_entity_poly.entity_id
_entity_poly.type
_entity_poly.pdbx_seq_one_letter_code
_entity_poly.pdbx_strand_id
1 'polypeptide(L)'
;MTLTEARNLLRSELLAVAALVVPGQTPTVTQDVGPVSQEALSDDRGPESVCTITVETGDPTSPDPEAQIGFAAETLDGRGWKVEVAPVEGDHHHLTANRDGYDLTVDASTTDWRLTFTGQTPITDDL
;
A
#
# COMPACT_ATOMS: atom_id res chain seq x y z
N MET A 1 -15.05 13.99 4.43
CA MET A 1 -15.35 12.74 3.69
C MET A 1 -15.63 11.63 4.71
N THR A 2 -16.41 10.58 4.43
CA THR A 2 -16.61 9.52 5.44
C THR A 2 -15.48 8.48 5.41
N LEU A 3 -15.20 7.82 6.54
CA LEU A 3 -14.23 6.72 6.62
C LEU A 3 -14.52 5.59 5.60
N THR A 4 -15.81 5.30 5.35
CA THR A 4 -16.23 4.32 4.36
C THR A 4 -15.88 4.75 2.93
N GLU A 5 -16.07 6.03 2.61
CA GLU A 5 -15.66 6.61 1.31
C GLU A 5 -14.13 6.61 1.18
N ALA A 6 -13.40 6.96 2.24
CA ALA A 6 -11.93 6.90 2.29
C ALA A 6 -11.42 5.50 2.02
N ARG A 7 -11.97 4.51 2.72
CA ARG A 7 -11.63 3.09 2.53
C ARG A 7 -11.92 2.63 1.10
N ASN A 8 -13.06 3.01 0.52
CA ASN A 8 -13.42 2.59 -0.84
C ASN A 8 -12.51 3.24 -1.90
N LEU A 9 -12.13 4.51 -1.69
CA LEU A 9 -11.17 5.21 -2.54
C LEU A 9 -9.80 4.54 -2.46
N LEU A 10 -9.30 4.31 -1.25
CA LEU A 10 -8.04 3.61 -1.00
C LEU A 10 -8.02 2.22 -1.64
N ARG A 11 -9.08 1.43 -1.48
CA ARG A 11 -9.19 0.11 -2.10
C ARG A 11 -9.06 0.19 -3.62
N SER A 12 -9.77 1.14 -4.22
CA SER A 12 -9.79 1.31 -5.67
C SER A 12 -8.42 1.78 -6.19
N GLU A 13 -7.75 2.68 -5.47
CA GLU A 13 -6.40 3.13 -5.79
C GLU A 13 -5.38 2.00 -5.68
N LEU A 14 -5.38 1.22 -4.58
CA LEU A 14 -4.47 0.10 -4.40
C LEU A 14 -4.61 -0.93 -5.52
N LEU A 15 -5.85 -1.31 -5.86
CA LEU A 15 -6.10 -2.24 -6.97
C LEU A 15 -5.65 -1.69 -8.32
N ALA A 16 -5.86 -0.39 -8.56
CA ALA A 16 -5.45 0.26 -9.80
C ALA A 16 -3.93 0.37 -9.92
N VAL A 17 -3.23 0.71 -8.84
CA VAL A 17 -1.76 0.75 -8.81
C VAL A 17 -1.19 -0.66 -8.98
N ALA A 18 -1.68 -1.64 -8.21
CA ALA A 18 -1.20 -3.01 -8.30
C ALA A 18 -1.38 -3.62 -9.71
N ALA A 19 -2.51 -3.35 -10.38
CA ALA A 19 -2.75 -3.81 -11.75
C ALA A 19 -1.86 -3.12 -12.79
N LEU A 20 -1.42 -1.88 -12.54
CA LEU A 20 -0.48 -1.18 -13.41
C LEU A 20 0.95 -1.67 -13.20
N VAL A 21 1.35 -1.89 -11.94
CA VAL A 21 2.70 -2.34 -11.59
C VAL A 21 2.96 -3.76 -12.10
N VAL A 22 1.96 -4.64 -12.01
CA VAL A 22 2.06 -6.02 -12.53
C VAL A 22 1.00 -6.24 -13.61
N PRO A 23 1.25 -5.80 -14.86
CA PRO A 23 0.28 -5.94 -15.94
C PRO A 23 0.02 -7.42 -16.24
N GLY A 24 -1.24 -7.75 -16.47
CA GLY A 24 -1.67 -9.13 -16.75
C GLY A 24 -1.90 -9.99 -15.51
N GLN A 25 -1.66 -9.47 -14.31
CA GLN A 25 -2.11 -10.08 -13.06
C GLN A 25 -3.39 -9.44 -12.53
N THR A 26 -4.17 -10.24 -11.81
CA THR A 26 -5.37 -9.75 -11.10
C THR A 26 -5.01 -9.52 -9.64
N PRO A 27 -4.77 -8.27 -9.22
CA PRO A 27 -4.52 -7.98 -7.81
C PRO A 27 -5.75 -8.34 -6.98
N THR A 28 -5.51 -8.96 -5.83
CA THR A 28 -6.60 -9.40 -4.94
C THR A 28 -6.43 -8.75 -3.58
N VAL A 29 -7.53 -8.22 -3.05
CA VAL A 29 -7.56 -7.75 -1.66
C VAL A 29 -7.53 -8.97 -0.74
N THR A 30 -6.45 -9.14 -0.01
CA THR A 30 -6.29 -10.26 0.94
C THR A 30 -6.61 -9.83 2.37
N GLN A 31 -6.55 -8.53 2.65
CA GLN A 31 -6.98 -7.96 3.92
C GLN A 31 -7.78 -6.67 3.70
N ASP A 32 -8.93 -6.56 4.35
CA ASP A 32 -9.75 -5.34 4.41
C ASP A 32 -10.27 -5.17 5.83
N VAL A 33 -9.49 -4.48 6.67
CA VAL A 33 -9.77 -4.35 8.09
C VAL A 33 -10.16 -2.92 8.40
N GLY A 34 -11.24 -2.73 9.14
CA GLY A 34 -11.58 -1.43 9.71
C GLY A 34 -12.96 -1.39 10.38
N PRO A 35 -13.33 -0.23 10.97
CA PRO A 35 -12.43 0.67 11.68
C PRO A 35 -11.81 -0.06 12.87
N VAL A 36 -10.49 -0.02 13.00
CA VAL A 36 -9.80 -0.44 14.23
C VAL A 36 -9.26 0.80 14.93
N SER A 37 -9.43 0.87 16.24
CA SER A 37 -8.73 1.86 17.06
C SER A 37 -7.23 1.63 16.88
N GLN A 38 -6.49 2.67 16.49
CA GLN A 38 -5.05 2.64 16.25
C GLN A 38 -4.25 2.15 17.47
N GLU A 39 -4.86 2.20 18.67
CA GLU A 39 -4.39 1.55 19.91
C GLU A 39 -4.05 0.06 19.76
N ALA A 40 -4.68 -0.65 18.81
CA ALA A 40 -4.43 -2.07 18.57
C ALA A 40 -3.25 -2.34 17.62
N LEU A 41 -2.72 -1.33 16.91
CA LEU A 41 -1.75 -1.51 15.83
C LEU A 41 -0.32 -1.04 16.14
N SER A 42 -0.09 -0.04 17.02
CA SER A 42 1.18 0.20 17.75
C SER A 42 1.10 1.45 18.63
N ASP A 43 1.83 1.37 19.75
CA ASP A 43 2.05 2.32 20.85
C ASP A 43 2.12 3.82 20.45
N ASP A 44 1.39 4.68 21.17
CA ASP A 44 1.57 6.15 21.25
C ASP A 44 0.89 7.09 20.21
N ARG A 45 -0.27 6.76 19.63
CA ARG A 45 -1.12 7.76 18.92
C ARG A 45 -2.62 7.52 19.07
N GLY A 46 -3.21 8.03 20.16
CA GLY A 46 -4.65 8.40 20.32
C GLY A 46 -5.76 7.36 19.97
N PRO A 47 -7.04 7.65 20.28
CA PRO A 47 -8.19 6.77 19.97
C PRO A 47 -8.64 6.88 18.50
N GLU A 48 -7.71 7.06 17.57
CA GLU A 48 -7.98 7.38 16.18
C GLU A 48 -8.35 6.11 15.40
N SER A 49 -9.43 6.13 14.62
CA SER A 49 -9.88 4.97 13.83
C SER A 49 -9.31 5.01 12.42
N VAL A 50 -8.68 3.93 11.98
CA VAL A 50 -8.14 3.75 10.63
C VAL A 50 -8.65 2.45 9.99
N CYS A 51 -8.64 2.42 8.66
CA CYS A 51 -8.84 1.20 7.87
C CYS A 51 -7.52 0.81 7.20
N THR A 52 -7.17 -0.46 7.26
CA THR A 52 -5.99 -1.04 6.60
C THR A 52 -6.44 -2.00 5.53
N ILE A 53 -5.93 -1.82 4.30
CA ILE A 53 -6.23 -2.68 3.17
C ILE A 53 -4.92 -3.25 2.64
N THR A 54 -4.84 -4.56 2.51
CA THR A 54 -3.72 -5.25 1.89
C THR A 54 -4.16 -5.88 0.58
N VAL A 55 -3.41 -5.60 -0.47
CA VAL A 55 -3.60 -6.11 -1.83
C VAL A 55 -2.33 -6.85 -2.24
N GLU A 56 -2.46 -8.09 -2.67
CA GLU A 56 -1.36 -8.88 -3.19
C GLU A 56 -1.48 -9.01 -4.70
N THR A 57 -0.36 -8.85 -5.41
CA THR A 57 -0.27 -9.18 -6.85
C THR A 57 0.03 -10.68 -7.02
N GLY A 58 -0.51 -11.27 -8.09
CA GLY A 58 -0.17 -12.64 -8.49
C GLY A 58 1.27 -12.79 -9.02
N ASP A 59 1.59 -13.93 -9.63
CA ASP A 59 2.94 -14.30 -10.09
C ASP A 59 3.49 -13.43 -11.20
N PRO A 60 4.39 -12.46 -10.91
CA PRO A 60 4.99 -11.73 -11.98
C PRO A 60 5.91 -12.68 -12.75
N THR A 61 5.65 -12.78 -14.05
CA THR A 61 6.51 -13.56 -14.96
C THR A 61 7.95 -13.02 -15.07
N SER A 62 8.24 -11.88 -14.43
CA SER A 62 9.56 -11.28 -14.29
C SER A 62 9.91 -11.09 -12.81
N PRO A 63 10.91 -11.82 -12.27
CA PRO A 63 11.15 -11.97 -10.83
C PRO A 63 12.09 -10.90 -10.23
N ASP A 64 12.11 -9.68 -10.77
CA ASP A 64 13.02 -8.62 -10.28
C ASP A 64 12.28 -7.65 -9.35
N PRO A 65 12.33 -7.87 -8.02
CA PRO A 65 11.60 -7.05 -7.05
C PRO A 65 12.13 -5.61 -7.00
N GLU A 66 13.41 -5.38 -7.29
CA GLU A 66 13.99 -4.04 -7.33
C GLU A 66 13.37 -3.23 -8.48
N ALA A 67 13.30 -3.81 -9.68
CA ALA A 67 12.66 -3.18 -10.83
C ALA A 67 11.16 -2.94 -10.59
N GLN A 68 10.48 -3.86 -9.92
CA GLN A 68 9.06 -3.72 -9.57
C GLN A 68 8.82 -2.60 -8.57
N ILE A 69 9.63 -2.51 -7.51
CA ILE A 69 9.56 -1.42 -6.52
C ILE A 69 9.90 -0.08 -7.16
N GLY A 70 10.90 -0.03 -8.05
CA GLY A 70 11.20 1.16 -8.85
C GLY A 70 10.02 1.60 -9.70
N PHE A 71 9.39 0.66 -10.42
CA PHE A 71 8.23 0.95 -11.25
C PHE A 71 6.99 1.36 -10.43
N ALA A 72 6.79 0.74 -9.26
CA ALA A 72 5.74 1.14 -8.32
C ALA A 72 5.97 2.56 -7.80
N ALA A 73 7.21 2.91 -7.45
CA ALA A 73 7.58 4.25 -7.04
C ALA A 73 7.29 5.28 -8.15
N GLU A 74 7.72 5.03 -9.39
CA GLU A 74 7.43 5.91 -10.54
C GLU A 74 5.92 6.05 -10.80
N THR A 75 5.17 4.96 -10.69
CA THR A 75 3.71 4.96 -10.88
C THR A 75 2.99 5.78 -9.81
N LEU A 76 3.43 5.65 -8.55
CA LEU A 76 2.88 6.40 -7.43
C LEU A 76 3.24 7.88 -7.51
N ASP A 77 4.49 8.22 -7.81
CA ASP A 77 4.94 9.60 -8.03
C ASP A 77 4.16 10.28 -9.17
N GLY A 78 4.01 9.59 -10.31
CA GLY A 78 3.22 10.08 -11.45
C GLY A 78 1.74 10.27 -11.14
N ARG A 79 1.22 9.62 -10.09
CA ARG A 79 -0.15 9.80 -9.57
C ARG A 79 -0.24 10.89 -8.50
N GLY A 80 0.87 11.52 -8.11
CA GLY A 80 0.94 12.60 -7.13
C GLY A 80 1.13 12.12 -5.69
N TRP A 81 1.59 10.88 -5.48
CA TRP A 81 2.00 10.42 -4.16
C TRP A 81 3.44 10.85 -3.88
N LYS A 82 3.73 11.21 -2.64
CA LYS A 82 5.09 11.46 -2.17
C LYS A 82 5.72 10.13 -1.80
N VAL A 83 6.62 9.64 -2.64
CA VAL A 83 7.24 8.33 -2.46
C VAL A 83 8.60 8.45 -1.77
N GLU A 84 8.83 7.58 -0.79
CA GLU A 84 10.13 7.30 -0.18
C GLU A 84 10.46 5.82 -0.35
N VAL A 85 11.50 5.52 -1.12
CA VAL A 85 12.03 4.16 -1.22
C VAL A 85 13.02 3.95 -0.09
N ALA A 86 12.76 2.96 0.74
CA ALA A 86 13.64 2.65 1.86
C ALA A 86 14.86 1.85 1.40
N PRO A 87 15.96 1.89 2.17
CA PRO A 87 17.09 1.00 1.91
C PRO A 87 16.64 -0.47 1.99
N VAL A 88 17.18 -1.29 1.10
CA VAL A 88 16.91 -2.74 1.05
C VAL A 88 17.40 -3.39 2.35
N GLU A 89 16.51 -4.09 3.04
CA GLU A 89 16.84 -4.84 4.25
C GLU A 89 16.92 -6.34 3.93
N GLY A 90 18.15 -6.78 3.63
CA GLY A 90 18.40 -8.16 3.20
C GLY A 90 17.78 -8.46 1.84
N ASP A 91 16.70 -9.23 1.85
CA ASP A 91 15.94 -9.67 0.68
C ASP A 91 14.61 -8.90 0.50
N HIS A 92 14.35 -7.93 1.37
CA HIS A 92 13.12 -7.15 1.38
C HIS A 92 13.35 -5.75 0.81
N HIS A 93 12.61 -5.46 -0.26
CA HIS A 93 12.50 -4.13 -0.83
C HIS A 93 11.17 -3.54 -0.40
N HIS A 94 11.18 -2.34 0.18
CA HIS A 94 9.96 -1.65 0.52
C HIS A 94 10.01 -0.17 0.14
N LEU A 95 8.85 0.38 -0.17
CA LEU A 95 8.64 1.80 -0.39
C LEU A 95 7.43 2.26 0.42
N THR A 96 7.47 3.49 0.90
CA THR A 96 6.32 4.18 1.48
C THR A 96 5.90 5.31 0.55
N ALA A 97 4.60 5.59 0.52
CA ALA A 97 4.02 6.63 -0.30
C ALA A 97 2.90 7.31 0.49
N ASN A 98 2.93 8.65 0.53
CA ASN A 98 1.93 9.43 1.24
C ASN A 98 1.22 10.40 0.30
N ARG A 99 -0.10 10.54 0.46
CA ARG A 99 -0.91 11.51 -0.28
C ARG A 99 -2.12 11.90 0.54
N ASP A 100 -2.36 13.20 0.77
CA ASP A 100 -3.60 13.69 1.38
C ASP A 100 -4.00 12.93 2.68
N GLY A 101 -3.01 12.58 3.51
CA GLY A 101 -3.20 11.82 4.76
C GLY A 101 -3.37 10.30 4.59
N TYR A 102 -3.40 9.79 3.36
CA TYR A 102 -3.29 8.36 3.08
C TYR A 102 -1.84 7.93 3.10
N ASP A 103 -1.59 6.80 3.74
CA ASP A 103 -0.30 6.13 3.75
C ASP A 103 -0.40 4.82 2.97
N LEU A 104 0.62 4.53 2.17
CA LEU A 104 0.71 3.33 1.37
C LEU A 104 2.12 2.77 1.49
N THR A 105 2.24 1.49 1.81
CA THR A 105 3.49 0.74 1.81
C THR A 105 3.42 -0.32 0.72
N VAL A 106 4.49 -0.47 -0.04
CA VAL A 106 4.65 -1.61 -0.96
C VAL A 106 5.85 -2.40 -0.51
N ASP A 107 5.64 -3.69 -0.27
CA ASP A 107 6.66 -4.63 0.12
C ASP A 107 6.83 -5.67 -1.00
N ALA A 108 8.08 -5.98 -1.32
CA ALA A 108 8.48 -7.05 -2.22
C ALA A 108 9.63 -7.84 -1.59
N SER A 109 9.61 -9.16 -1.73
CA SER A 109 10.72 -10.01 -1.32
C SER A 109 11.39 -10.62 -2.54
N THR A 110 12.71 -10.77 -2.53
CA THR A 110 13.43 -11.54 -3.56
C THR A 110 13.09 -13.03 -3.51
N THR A 111 12.61 -13.52 -2.36
CA THR A 111 12.20 -14.92 -2.16
C THR A 111 10.71 -15.16 -2.37
N ASP A 112 9.90 -14.11 -2.28
CA ASP A 112 8.46 -14.12 -2.58
C ASP A 112 8.14 -12.99 -3.56
N TRP A 113 7.93 -13.38 -4.81
CA TRP A 113 7.75 -12.50 -5.94
C TRP A 113 6.40 -11.74 -5.93
N ARG A 114 5.58 -11.89 -4.90
CA ARG A 114 4.33 -11.14 -4.77
C ARG A 114 4.62 -9.77 -4.20
N LEU A 115 4.14 -8.74 -4.86
CA LEU A 115 4.08 -7.41 -4.27
C LEU A 115 2.90 -7.36 -3.32
N THR A 116 3.16 -6.87 -2.12
CA THR A 116 2.15 -6.62 -1.10
C THR A 116 1.98 -5.12 -0.98
N PHE A 117 0.81 -4.61 -1.35
CA PHE A 117 0.44 -3.21 -1.21
C PHE A 117 -0.45 -3.07 0.03
N THR A 118 0.03 -2.36 1.05
CA THR A 118 -0.72 -2.06 2.25
C THR A 118 -1.06 -0.58 2.29
N GLY A 119 -2.33 -0.23 2.21
CA GLY A 119 -2.79 1.14 2.36
C GLY A 119 -3.48 1.37 3.69
N GLN A 120 -3.37 2.59 4.21
CA GLN A 120 -4.07 3.09 5.38
C GLN A 120 -4.82 4.38 5.05
N THR A 121 -6.06 4.48 5.55
CA THR A 121 -6.85 5.71 5.41
C THR A 121 -6.35 6.79 6.37
N PRO A 122 -6.55 8.08 6.04
CA PRO A 122 -6.32 9.16 6.98
C PRO A 122 -7.10 8.96 8.28
N ILE A 123 -6.52 9.51 9.34
CA ILE A 123 -7.13 9.58 10.66
C ILE A 123 -8.47 10.33 10.55
N THR A 124 -9.48 9.88 11.30
CA THR A 124 -10.83 10.47 11.23
C THR A 124 -10.90 11.96 11.62
N ASP A 125 -9.94 12.46 12.40
CA ASP A 125 -9.81 13.89 12.74
C ASP A 125 -9.33 14.76 11.54
N ASP A 126 -8.72 14.12 10.53
CA ASP A 126 -8.16 14.76 9.33
C ASP A 126 -9.12 14.66 8.09
N LEU A 127 -10.30 14.03 8.25
CA LEU A 127 -11.25 13.64 7.18
C LEU A 127 -12.39 14.61 6.87
#